data_AF-A0A972I8X6-F1
#
_entry.id   AF-A0A972I8X6-F1
#
_cell.length_a   1.000
_cell.length_b   1.000
_cell.length_c   1.000
_cell.angle_alpha   90.00
_cell.angle_beta   90.00
_cell.angle_gamma   90.00
#
_symmetry.space_group_name_H-M   'P 1'
#
loop_
_entity.id
_entity.type
_entity.pdbx_description
1 polymer ?
#
loop_
_entity_poly.entity_id
_entity_poly.type
_entity_poly.pdbx_seq_one_letter_code
_entity_poly.pdbx_strand_id
1 'polypeptide(L)'
;MPAKAHQWTRREINRLVRVVSTHAKNHPPLEAVRSMVVHCADELNTAWADYRRARARRRGEECERTLSRFVERWRPVAILLVPGAMDRLGELPPRGGKSLVAYAQEIVSLLRSEPGEERLARIVEEDLAKAAAATEECLSDAEDAARLALSDAAQRANIVLFHALDTLRACVGEDSEVYREFAIDLPWDQDVLGTRPWEMTADRGIAGG
;
A
#
# COMPACT_ATOMS: atom_id res chain seq x y z
N MET A 1 -0.29 -1.67 -11.04
CA MET A 1 -1.21 -2.41 -10.15
C MET A 1 -0.56 -3.71 -9.65
N PRO A 2 0.20 -3.71 -8.54
CA PRO A 2 0.75 -4.94 -7.92
C PRO A 2 -0.02 -5.44 -6.67
N ALA A 3 -1.05 -4.72 -6.19
CA ALA A 3 -1.66 -4.98 -4.88
C ALA A 3 -2.46 -6.29 -4.77
N LYS A 4 -3.13 -6.74 -5.83
CA LYS A 4 -3.97 -7.96 -5.79
C LYS A 4 -3.14 -9.23 -5.75
N ALA A 5 -2.09 -9.33 -6.58
CA ALA A 5 -1.20 -10.47 -6.62
C ALA A 5 -0.45 -10.65 -5.28
N HIS A 6 0.15 -9.58 -4.74
CA HIS A 6 0.85 -9.65 -3.45
C HIS A 6 -0.09 -10.03 -2.30
N GLN A 7 -1.33 -9.53 -2.30
CA GLN A 7 -2.33 -9.88 -1.29
C GLN A 7 -2.75 -11.36 -1.39
N TRP A 8 -2.88 -11.88 -2.61
CA TRP A 8 -3.14 -13.29 -2.86
C TRP A 8 -1.98 -14.17 -2.37
N THR A 9 -0.74 -13.89 -2.79
CA THR A 9 0.44 -14.65 -2.35
C THR A 9 0.58 -14.65 -0.84
N ARG A 10 0.33 -13.50 -0.20
CA ARG A 10 0.31 -13.38 1.26
C ARG A 10 -0.75 -14.26 1.89
N ARG A 11 -1.97 -14.29 1.34
CA ARG A 11 -3.05 -15.15 1.85
C ARG A 11 -2.65 -16.63 1.75
N GLU A 12 -2.17 -17.06 0.59
CA GLU A 12 -1.87 -18.48 0.35
C GLU A 12 -0.65 -18.97 1.12
N ILE A 13 0.44 -18.20 1.22
CA ILE A 13 1.60 -18.63 2.01
C ILE A 13 1.25 -18.76 3.50
N ASN A 14 0.42 -17.85 4.05
CA ASN A 14 -0.05 -17.95 5.43
C ASN A 14 -1.02 -19.12 5.64
N ARG A 15 -1.83 -19.46 4.63
CA ARG A 15 -2.66 -20.67 4.64
C ARG A 15 -1.78 -21.92 4.65
N LEU A 16 -0.72 -21.93 3.84
CA LEU A 16 0.19 -23.08 3.73
C LEU A 16 0.95 -23.31 5.03
N VAL A 17 1.38 -22.24 5.71
CA VAL A 17 1.95 -22.33 7.07
C VAL A 17 1.06 -23.13 8.01
N ARG A 18 -0.27 -22.92 7.97
CA ARG A 18 -1.23 -23.63 8.84
C ARG A 18 -1.30 -25.11 8.50
N VAL A 19 -1.41 -25.43 7.20
CA VAL A 19 -1.48 -26.81 6.71
C VAL A 19 -0.19 -27.56 7.04
N VAL A 20 0.96 -27.00 6.66
CA VAL A 20 2.27 -27.61 6.92
C VAL A 20 2.49 -27.77 8.43
N SER A 21 2.20 -26.76 9.26
CA SER A 21 2.38 -26.89 10.71
C SER A 21 1.49 -27.96 11.36
N THR A 22 0.33 -28.25 10.77
CA THR A 22 -0.59 -29.29 11.26
C THR A 22 -0.13 -30.68 10.86
N HIS A 23 0.37 -30.86 9.63
CA HIS A 23 0.67 -32.17 9.05
C HIS A 23 2.16 -32.56 9.11
N ALA A 24 3.08 -31.61 9.30
CA ALA A 24 4.51 -31.85 9.17
C ALA A 24 5.07 -32.90 10.14
N LYS A 25 4.51 -33.01 11.36
CA LYS A 25 4.91 -34.04 12.33
C LYS A 25 4.74 -35.48 11.83
N ASN A 26 3.83 -35.70 10.88
CA ASN A 26 3.52 -37.02 10.32
C ASN A 26 4.23 -37.27 8.97
N HIS A 27 4.86 -36.25 8.40
CA HIS A 27 5.46 -36.30 7.06
C HIS A 27 6.84 -35.63 7.07
N PRO A 28 7.94 -36.41 7.14
CA PRO A 28 9.30 -35.85 7.16
C PRO A 28 9.61 -34.84 6.04
N PRO A 29 9.12 -34.99 4.79
CA PRO A 29 9.34 -33.99 3.75
C PRO A 29 8.63 -32.65 4.03
N LEU A 30 7.45 -32.68 4.68
CA LEU A 30 6.75 -31.45 5.07
C LEU A 30 7.45 -30.73 6.22
N GLU A 31 8.03 -31.46 7.17
CA GLU A 31 8.83 -30.85 8.24
C GLU A 31 10.09 -30.20 7.67
N ALA A 32 10.72 -30.79 6.64
CA ALA A 32 11.90 -30.21 5.99
C ALA A 32 11.63 -28.85 5.33
N VAL A 33 10.43 -28.63 4.78
CA VAL A 33 10.06 -27.35 4.13
C VAL A 33 9.38 -26.36 5.08
N ARG A 34 8.97 -26.81 6.27
CA ARG A 34 8.18 -26.02 7.23
C ARG A 34 8.84 -24.70 7.62
N SER A 35 10.13 -24.74 7.96
CA SER A 35 10.88 -23.54 8.37
C SER A 35 10.93 -22.51 7.24
N MET A 36 11.11 -22.97 6.00
CA MET A 36 11.16 -22.12 4.81
C MET A 36 9.80 -21.47 4.52
N VAL A 37 8.70 -22.23 4.61
CA VAL A 37 7.34 -21.71 4.43
C VAL A 37 7.00 -20.65 5.49
N VAL A 38 7.32 -20.92 6.76
CA VAL A 38 7.13 -19.96 7.87
C VAL A 38 7.94 -18.70 7.64
N HIS A 39 9.23 -18.84 7.34
CA HIS A 39 10.12 -17.72 7.13
C HIS A 39 9.64 -16.81 5.98
N CYS A 40 9.26 -17.37 4.83
CA CYS A 40 8.75 -16.57 3.72
C CYS A 40 7.41 -15.89 4.03
N ALA A 41 6.54 -16.53 4.82
CA ALA A 41 5.32 -15.88 5.27
C ALA A 41 5.62 -14.67 6.17
N ASP A 42 6.57 -14.79 7.09
CA ASP A 42 6.99 -13.72 7.99
C ASP A 42 7.68 -12.56 7.24
N GLU A 43 8.56 -12.85 6.28
CA GLU A 43 9.17 -11.84 5.41
C GLU A 43 8.10 -11.05 4.65
N LEU A 44 7.16 -11.75 4.00
CA LEU A 44 6.09 -11.12 3.23
C LEU A 44 5.13 -10.31 4.11
N ASN A 45 4.81 -10.79 5.31
CA ASN A 45 4.01 -10.06 6.29
C ASN A 45 4.71 -8.78 6.75
N THR A 46 6.02 -8.85 6.99
CA THR A 46 6.85 -7.70 7.41
C THR A 46 6.93 -6.66 6.30
N ALA A 47 7.29 -7.07 5.08
CA ALA A 47 7.38 -6.17 3.92
C ALA A 47 6.02 -5.51 3.59
N TRP A 48 4.91 -6.25 3.76
CA TRP A 48 3.57 -5.70 3.61
C TRP A 48 3.24 -4.63 4.66
N ALA A 49 3.62 -4.85 5.92
CA ALA A 49 3.44 -3.87 6.98
C ALA A 49 4.30 -2.63 6.76
N ASP A 50 5.55 -2.79 6.32
CA ASP A 50 6.46 -1.70 5.97
C ASP A 50 5.91 -0.86 4.82
N TYR A 51 5.45 -1.50 3.74
CA TYR A 51 4.79 -0.82 2.62
C TYR A 51 3.57 0.00 3.08
N ARG A 52 2.70 -0.59 3.92
CA ARG A 52 1.54 0.14 4.47
C ARG A 52 1.96 1.34 5.31
N ARG A 53 3.01 1.22 6.12
CA ARG A 53 3.54 2.30 6.95
C ARG A 53 4.16 3.41 6.11
N ALA A 54 4.97 3.07 5.10
CA ALA A 54 5.56 4.03 4.17
C ALA A 54 4.48 4.81 3.41
N ARG A 55 3.47 4.10 2.88
CA ARG A 55 2.32 4.71 2.21
C ARG A 55 1.52 5.63 3.12
N ALA A 56 1.32 5.25 4.39
CA ALA A 56 0.59 6.08 5.35
C ALA A 56 1.37 7.35 5.75
N ARG A 57 2.68 7.24 5.99
CA ARG A 57 3.56 8.39 6.30
C ARG A 57 3.58 9.40 5.16
N ARG A 58 3.75 8.93 3.92
CA ARG A 58 3.70 9.77 2.72
C ARG A 58 2.39 10.55 2.62
N ARG A 59 1.25 9.86 2.77
CA ARG A 59 -0.07 10.51 2.77
C ARG A 59 -0.16 11.61 3.83
N GLY A 60 0.40 11.39 5.02
CA GLY A 60 0.49 12.41 6.06
C GLY A 60 1.31 13.63 5.63
N GLU A 61 2.56 13.41 5.20
CA GLU A 61 3.49 14.49 4.82
C GLU A 61 3.04 15.29 3.59
N GLU A 62 2.47 14.61 2.59
CA GLU A 62 1.98 15.25 1.36
C GLU A 62 0.67 16.00 1.61
N CYS A 63 -0.20 15.47 2.49
CA CYS A 63 -1.40 16.17 2.95
C CYS A 63 -1.00 17.45 3.70
N GLU A 64 -0.04 17.34 4.62
CA GLU A 64 0.49 18.47 5.39
C GLU A 64 1.08 19.53 4.46
N ARG A 65 1.91 19.14 3.48
CA ARG A 65 2.55 20.07 2.54
C ARG A 65 1.54 20.76 1.61
N THR A 66 0.56 20.03 1.09
CA THR A 66 -0.45 20.56 0.18
C THR A 66 -1.43 21.48 0.90
N LEU A 67 -1.89 21.08 2.10
CA LEU A 67 -2.71 21.94 2.95
C LEU A 67 -1.95 23.17 3.45
N SER A 68 -0.65 23.05 3.73
CA SER A 68 0.18 24.22 4.10
C SER A 68 0.21 25.24 2.97
N ARG A 69 0.45 24.81 1.72
CA ARG A 69 0.42 25.71 0.54
C ARG A 69 -0.95 26.36 0.35
N PHE A 70 -2.02 25.60 0.54
CA PHE A 70 -3.38 26.12 0.49
C PHE A 70 -3.58 27.23 1.54
N VAL A 71 -3.22 26.96 2.79
CA VAL A 71 -3.36 27.93 3.89
C VAL A 71 -2.48 29.15 3.66
N GLU A 72 -1.23 28.99 3.24
CA GLU A 72 -0.31 30.09 2.91
C GLU A 72 -0.87 30.99 1.80
N ARG A 73 -1.51 30.40 0.78
CA ARG A 73 -2.10 31.12 -0.34
C ARG A 73 -3.34 31.92 0.06
N TRP A 74 -4.28 31.29 0.78
CA TRP A 74 -5.63 31.85 0.97
C TRP A 74 -5.82 32.57 2.29
N ARG A 75 -4.98 32.32 3.31
CA ARG A 75 -5.05 33.01 4.60
C ARG A 75 -4.91 34.55 4.46
N PRO A 76 -3.93 35.10 3.73
CA PRO A 76 -3.82 36.56 3.56
C PRO A 76 -5.05 37.15 2.86
N VAL A 77 -5.60 36.42 1.88
CA VAL A 77 -6.79 36.85 1.12
C VAL A 77 -8.01 36.94 2.04
N ALA A 78 -8.25 35.92 2.88
CA ALA A 78 -9.34 35.96 3.85
C ALA A 78 -9.17 37.08 4.89
N ILE A 79 -7.94 37.35 5.35
CA ILE A 79 -7.65 38.45 6.29
C ILE A 79 -7.94 39.82 5.66
N LEU A 80 -7.64 39.99 4.37
CA LEU A 80 -7.86 41.26 3.67
C LEU A 80 -9.33 41.52 3.37
N LEU A 81 -10.11 40.48 3.06
CA LEU A 81 -11.47 40.62 2.56
C LEU A 81 -12.55 40.51 3.65
N VAL A 82 -12.29 39.79 4.74
CA VAL A 82 -13.29 39.50 5.76
C VAL A 82 -12.96 40.25 7.07
N PRO A 83 -13.79 41.21 7.51
CA PRO A 83 -13.60 41.88 8.79
C PRO A 83 -13.54 40.90 9.96
N GLY A 84 -12.51 41.01 10.82
CA GLY A 84 -12.33 40.13 11.98
C GLY A 84 -11.78 38.74 11.65
N ALA A 85 -11.42 38.44 10.40
CA ALA A 85 -10.79 37.16 10.05
C ALA A 85 -9.43 36.96 10.74
N MET A 86 -8.70 38.04 11.05
CA MET A 86 -7.45 37.96 11.80
C MET A 86 -7.65 37.39 13.21
N ASP A 87 -8.73 37.77 13.90
CA ASP A 87 -9.02 37.28 15.26
C ASP A 87 -9.41 35.80 15.26
N ARG A 88 -10.04 35.32 14.18
CA ARG A 88 -10.48 33.92 14.03
C ARG A 88 -9.39 33.00 13.49
N LEU A 89 -8.60 33.49 12.54
CA LEU A 89 -7.51 32.73 11.92
C LEU A 89 -6.21 32.81 12.72
N GLY A 90 -6.04 33.70 13.70
CA GLY A 90 -4.89 33.74 14.62
C GLY A 90 -3.51 33.64 13.95
N GLU A 91 -2.48 33.29 14.72
CA GLU A 91 -1.15 32.93 14.17
C GLU A 91 -1.16 31.50 13.63
N LEU A 92 -0.40 31.23 12.56
CA LEU A 92 -0.24 29.88 12.04
C LEU A 92 0.28 28.97 13.16
N PRO A 93 -0.34 27.80 13.40
CA PRO A 93 0.14 26.91 14.44
C PRO A 93 1.60 26.52 14.14
N PRO A 94 2.50 26.53 15.15
CA PRO A 94 3.78 25.86 14.98
C PRO A 94 3.49 24.41 14.61
N ARG A 95 4.30 23.84 13.70
CA ARG A 95 4.18 22.46 13.19
C ARG A 95 3.61 21.53 14.28
N GLY A 96 2.35 21.10 14.13
CA GLY A 96 1.65 20.26 15.10
C GLY A 96 0.50 20.89 15.92
N GLY A 97 0.15 22.16 15.75
CA GLY A 97 -1.11 22.75 16.29
C GLY A 97 -2.34 22.49 15.40
N LYS A 98 -3.52 23.09 15.72
CA LYS A 98 -4.85 22.90 15.06
C LYS A 98 -4.72 22.34 13.64
N SER A 99 -5.27 21.14 13.40
CA SER A 99 -5.18 20.43 12.11
C SER A 99 -5.30 21.41 10.94
N LEU A 100 -4.31 21.44 10.03
CA LEU A 100 -4.31 22.32 8.84
C LEU A 100 -5.62 22.21 8.04
N VAL A 101 -6.30 21.06 8.13
CA VAL A 101 -7.65 20.84 7.61
C VAL A 101 -8.66 21.80 8.22
N ALA A 102 -8.68 21.93 9.55
CA ALA A 102 -9.57 22.85 10.25
C ALA A 102 -9.27 24.30 9.88
N TYR A 103 -7.99 24.66 9.68
CA TYR A 103 -7.60 25.97 9.16
C TYR A 103 -8.12 26.23 7.75
N ALA A 104 -7.96 25.25 6.86
CA ALA A 104 -8.42 25.36 5.49
C ALA A 104 -9.95 25.48 5.42
N GLN A 105 -10.67 24.74 6.26
CA GLN A 105 -12.13 24.83 6.39
C GLN A 105 -12.59 26.18 6.96
N GLU A 106 -11.88 26.71 7.96
CA GLU A 106 -12.17 28.03 8.54
C GLU A 106 -12.02 29.14 7.49
N ILE A 107 -10.97 29.09 6.65
CA ILE A 107 -10.77 30.05 5.54
C ILE A 107 -11.95 30.03 4.56
N VAL A 108 -12.40 28.85 4.14
CA VAL A 108 -13.58 28.70 3.27
C VAL A 108 -14.84 29.24 3.96
N SER A 109 -15.01 28.93 5.24
CA SER A 109 -16.17 29.38 6.01
C SER A 109 -16.22 30.91 6.13
N LEU A 110 -15.09 31.57 6.35
CA LEU A 110 -15.01 33.03 6.47
C LEU A 110 -15.37 33.72 5.15
N LEU A 111 -14.79 33.24 4.03
CA LEU A 111 -15.10 33.77 2.71
C LEU A 111 -16.56 33.54 2.31
N ARG A 112 -17.17 32.42 2.72
CA ARG A 112 -18.60 32.16 2.50
C ARG A 112 -19.51 33.08 3.33
N SER A 113 -19.05 33.54 4.49
CA SER A 113 -19.85 34.41 5.36
C SER A 113 -19.83 35.88 4.95
N GLU A 114 -18.90 36.28 4.08
CA GLU A 114 -18.77 37.66 3.63
C GLU A 114 -19.64 37.95 2.40
N PRO A 115 -20.58 38.90 2.47
CA PRO A 115 -21.42 39.28 1.33
C PRO A 115 -20.58 39.80 0.15
N GLY A 116 -20.79 39.26 -1.04
CA GLY A 116 -20.06 39.66 -2.26
C GLY A 116 -18.82 38.83 -2.59
N GLU A 117 -18.39 37.95 -1.69
CA GLU A 117 -17.26 37.04 -1.91
C GLU A 117 -17.69 35.61 -2.30
N GLU A 118 -18.95 35.40 -2.67
CA GLU A 118 -19.49 34.05 -2.93
C GLU A 118 -18.76 33.36 -4.09
N ARG A 119 -18.34 34.13 -5.10
CA ARG A 119 -17.56 33.61 -6.22
C ARG A 119 -16.16 33.19 -5.78
N LEU A 120 -15.51 33.97 -4.93
CA LEU A 120 -14.19 33.66 -4.41
C LEU A 120 -14.26 32.43 -3.49
N ALA A 121 -15.25 32.38 -2.61
CA ALA A 121 -15.47 31.24 -1.72
C ALA A 121 -15.59 29.91 -2.50
N ARG A 122 -16.29 29.90 -3.64
CA ARG A 122 -16.35 28.72 -4.53
C ARG A 122 -15.01 28.34 -5.12
N ILE A 123 -14.22 29.31 -5.58
CA ILE A 123 -12.87 29.06 -6.12
C ILE A 123 -11.96 28.45 -5.05
N VAL A 124 -12.02 28.99 -3.83
CA VAL A 124 -11.23 28.52 -2.69
C VAL A 124 -11.66 27.12 -2.25
N GLU A 125 -12.96 26.83 -2.27
CA GLU A 125 -13.49 25.49 -2.00
C GLU A 125 -13.06 24.46 -3.05
N GLU A 126 -13.08 24.82 -4.34
CA GLU A 126 -12.54 23.97 -5.41
C GLU A 126 -11.03 23.74 -5.26
N ASP A 127 -10.27 24.76 -4.86
CA ASP A 127 -8.83 24.64 -4.62
C ASP A 127 -8.54 23.73 -3.41
N LEU A 128 -9.38 23.78 -2.37
CA LEU A 128 -9.31 22.85 -1.23
C LEU A 128 -9.62 21.41 -1.65
N ALA A 129 -10.63 21.21 -2.51
CA ALA A 129 -10.96 19.90 -3.05
C ALA A 129 -9.82 19.33 -3.93
N LYS A 130 -9.18 20.19 -4.75
CA LYS A 130 -7.99 19.82 -5.55
C LYS A 130 -6.79 19.49 -4.66
N ALA A 131 -6.56 20.28 -3.61
CA ALA A 131 -5.53 20.00 -2.61
C ALA A 131 -5.74 18.65 -1.93
N ALA A 132 -6.98 18.29 -1.61
CA ALA A 132 -7.31 16.97 -1.04
C ALA A 132 -7.11 15.82 -2.05
N ALA A 133 -7.40 16.04 -3.34
CA ALA A 133 -7.24 15.04 -4.39
C ALA A 133 -5.77 14.83 -4.80
N ALA A 134 -4.97 15.90 -4.88
CA ALA A 134 -3.55 15.85 -5.29
C ALA A 134 -2.67 15.01 -4.35
N THR A 135 -3.11 14.81 -3.11
CA THR A 135 -2.47 13.93 -2.12
C THR A 135 -2.38 12.46 -2.53
N GLU A 136 -3.06 12.04 -3.61
CA GLU A 136 -3.09 10.64 -4.02
C GLU A 136 -1.98 10.23 -5.00
N GLU A 137 -1.28 11.14 -5.68
CA GLU A 137 -0.64 10.81 -6.98
C GLU A 137 0.90 10.75 -7.07
N CYS A 138 1.68 11.25 -6.10
CA CYS A 138 3.16 11.33 -6.20
C CYS A 138 3.96 10.27 -5.40
N LEU A 139 4.52 9.23 -6.04
CA LEU A 139 5.35 8.21 -5.36
C LEU A 139 6.61 8.81 -4.70
N SER A 140 6.92 8.39 -3.47
CA SER A 140 8.13 8.77 -2.71
C SER A 140 9.19 7.67 -2.80
N ASP A 141 10.48 8.02 -2.80
CA ASP A 141 11.60 7.07 -2.79
C ASP A 141 11.49 5.99 -1.69
N ALA A 142 10.93 6.34 -0.53
CA ALA A 142 10.70 5.39 0.57
C ALA A 142 9.51 4.46 0.30
N GLU A 143 8.46 4.94 -0.37
CA GLU A 143 7.35 4.09 -0.84
C GLU A 143 7.83 3.16 -1.96
N ASP A 144 8.67 3.64 -2.87
CA ASP A 144 9.24 2.84 -3.96
C ASP A 144 10.18 1.76 -3.45
N ALA A 145 11.07 2.08 -2.50
CA ALA A 145 11.91 1.08 -1.84
C ALA A 145 11.07 0.02 -1.11
N ALA A 146 10.03 0.43 -0.38
CA ALA A 146 9.14 -0.51 0.31
C ALA A 146 8.30 -1.35 -0.68
N ARG A 147 7.93 -0.78 -1.84
CA ARG A 147 7.23 -1.49 -2.92
C ARG A 147 8.12 -2.54 -3.57
N LEU A 148 9.40 -2.23 -3.81
CA LEU A 148 10.39 -3.17 -4.33
C LEU A 148 10.62 -4.32 -3.34
N ALA A 149 10.87 -4.00 -2.06
CA ALA A 149 11.04 -5.00 -1.01
C ALA A 149 9.82 -5.93 -0.88
N LEU A 150 8.61 -5.37 -0.99
CA LEU A 150 7.37 -6.16 -1.02
C LEU A 150 7.29 -7.07 -2.25
N SER A 151 7.67 -6.58 -3.43
CA SER A 151 7.70 -7.37 -4.67
C SER A 151 8.67 -8.55 -4.56
N ASP A 152 9.88 -8.31 -4.05
CA ASP A 152 10.90 -9.35 -3.86
C ASP A 152 10.45 -10.41 -2.85
N ALA A 153 9.89 -9.99 -1.72
CA ALA A 153 9.34 -10.89 -0.71
C ALA A 153 8.16 -11.71 -1.26
N ALA A 154 7.28 -11.09 -2.07
CA ALA A 154 6.18 -11.79 -2.72
C ALA A 154 6.68 -12.83 -3.73
N GLN A 155 7.70 -12.50 -4.51
CA GLN A 155 8.29 -13.45 -5.46
C GLN A 155 8.91 -14.66 -4.74
N ARG A 156 9.68 -14.45 -3.67
CA ARG A 156 10.24 -15.55 -2.86
C ARG A 156 9.15 -16.41 -2.24
N ALA A 157 8.13 -15.80 -1.64
CA ALA A 157 7.00 -16.51 -1.07
C ALA A 157 6.23 -17.32 -2.13
N ASN A 158 6.09 -16.79 -3.35
CA ASN A 158 5.43 -17.49 -4.44
C ASN A 158 6.21 -18.75 -4.87
N ILE A 159 7.53 -18.67 -4.99
CA ILE A 159 8.39 -19.83 -5.30
C ILE A 159 8.25 -20.91 -4.22
N VAL A 160 8.34 -20.51 -2.94
CA VAL A 160 8.22 -21.44 -1.82
C VAL A 160 6.83 -22.05 -1.74
N LEU A 161 5.78 -21.27 -2.00
CA LEU A 161 4.39 -21.74 -2.06
C LEU A 161 4.26 -22.92 -3.04
N PHE A 162 4.75 -22.78 -4.28
CA PHE A 162 4.66 -23.84 -5.28
C PHE A 162 5.47 -25.09 -4.90
N HIS A 163 6.71 -24.94 -4.46
CA HIS A 163 7.51 -26.10 -4.08
C HIS A 163 6.96 -26.85 -2.86
N ALA A 164 6.46 -26.13 -1.87
CA ALA A 164 5.85 -26.74 -0.70
C ALA A 164 4.47 -27.34 -1.01
N LEU A 165 3.75 -26.83 -2.02
CA LEU A 165 2.54 -27.46 -2.55
C LEU A 165 2.81 -28.79 -3.24
N ASP A 166 3.85 -28.86 -4.08
CA ASP A 166 4.27 -30.13 -4.69
C ASP A 166 4.69 -31.15 -3.62
N THR A 167 5.37 -30.67 -2.57
CA THR A 167 5.75 -31.51 -1.43
C THR A 167 4.51 -32.01 -0.67
N LEU A 168 3.50 -31.16 -0.48
CA LEU A 168 2.23 -31.54 0.12
C LEU A 168 1.51 -32.60 -0.74
N ARG A 169 1.40 -32.37 -2.06
CA ARG A 169 0.82 -33.34 -3.01
C ARG A 169 1.48 -34.71 -2.89
N ALA A 170 2.81 -34.74 -2.84
CA ALA A 170 3.58 -35.98 -2.73
C ALA A 170 3.38 -36.69 -1.37
N CYS A 171 3.16 -35.94 -0.29
CA CYS A 171 3.04 -36.50 1.07
C CYS A 171 1.64 -37.03 1.39
N VAL A 172 0.58 -36.31 1.00
CA VAL A 172 -0.80 -36.68 1.33
C VAL A 172 -1.57 -37.30 0.16
N GLY A 173 -1.05 -37.19 -1.06
CA GLY A 173 -1.71 -37.63 -2.28
C GLY A 173 -2.64 -36.57 -2.87
N GLU A 174 -2.81 -36.60 -4.19
CA GLU A 174 -3.65 -35.64 -4.94
C GLU A 174 -5.14 -35.78 -4.62
N ASP A 175 -5.58 -36.96 -4.19
CA ASP A 175 -6.96 -37.22 -3.82
C ASP A 175 -7.30 -36.86 -2.37
N SER A 176 -6.31 -36.44 -1.59
CA SER A 176 -6.52 -36.04 -0.19
C SER A 176 -7.37 -34.78 -0.09
N GLU A 177 -8.33 -34.78 0.83
CA GLU A 177 -9.12 -33.60 1.19
C GLU A 177 -8.22 -32.42 1.56
N VAL A 178 -7.09 -32.66 2.24
CA VAL A 178 -6.13 -31.63 2.65
C VAL A 178 -5.48 -30.94 1.45
N TYR A 179 -5.09 -31.73 0.43
CA TYR A 179 -4.49 -31.18 -0.79
C TYR A 179 -5.54 -30.48 -1.65
N ARG A 180 -6.72 -31.10 -1.82
CA ARG A 180 -7.82 -30.53 -2.62
C ARG A 180 -8.33 -29.22 -2.03
N GLU A 181 -8.56 -29.18 -0.71
CA GLU A 181 -8.99 -27.95 -0.04
C GLU A 181 -8.04 -26.80 -0.37
N PHE A 182 -6.72 -27.04 -0.29
CA PHE A 182 -5.72 -26.04 -0.65
C PHE A 182 -5.67 -25.70 -2.14
N ALA A 183 -5.74 -26.71 -3.01
CA ALA A 183 -5.54 -26.57 -4.46
C ALA A 183 -6.72 -25.91 -5.21
N ILE A 184 -7.93 -25.89 -4.62
CA ILE A 184 -9.15 -25.33 -5.23
C ILE A 184 -9.03 -23.83 -5.55
N ASP A 185 -8.26 -23.08 -4.74
CA ASP A 185 -8.17 -21.62 -4.85
C ASP A 185 -6.90 -21.12 -5.58
N LEU A 186 -6.08 -22.04 -6.11
CA LEU A 186 -4.90 -21.69 -6.87
C LEU A 186 -5.32 -21.28 -8.30
N PRO A 187 -4.97 -20.07 -8.77
CA PRO A 187 -5.07 -19.75 -10.17
C PRO A 187 -4.00 -20.58 -10.88
N TRP A 188 -4.39 -21.74 -11.40
CA TRP A 188 -3.55 -22.54 -12.29
C TRP A 188 -3.30 -21.82 -13.62
N ASP A 189 -4.03 -20.72 -13.89
CA ASP A 189 -3.78 -19.80 -14.99
C ASP A 189 -2.45 -19.05 -14.77
N GLN A 190 -1.48 -19.42 -15.61
CA GLN A 190 -0.15 -18.81 -15.72
C GLN A 190 -0.19 -17.28 -15.92
N ASP A 191 -1.32 -16.73 -16.39
CA ASP A 191 -1.48 -15.31 -16.69
C ASP A 191 -1.59 -14.40 -15.45
N VAL A 192 -1.97 -14.94 -14.28
CA VAL A 192 -2.01 -14.16 -13.02
C VAL A 192 -0.60 -14.05 -12.40
N LEU A 193 0.32 -14.92 -12.81
CA LEU A 193 1.61 -15.17 -12.18
C LEU A 193 2.75 -14.89 -13.16
N GLY A 194 2.79 -13.66 -13.68
CA GLY A 194 3.81 -13.17 -14.61
C GLY A 194 5.14 -13.90 -14.47
N THR A 195 5.42 -14.72 -15.50
CA THR A 195 6.62 -15.50 -15.79
C THR A 195 7.11 -16.44 -14.69
N ARG A 196 7.20 -17.73 -15.04
CA ARG A 196 7.95 -18.69 -14.24
C ARG A 196 9.39 -18.18 -14.05
N PRO A 197 10.05 -18.37 -12.90
CA PRO A 197 11.39 -17.81 -12.64
C PRO A 197 12.45 -18.16 -13.71
N TRP A 198 12.29 -19.27 -14.43
CA TRP A 198 13.19 -19.69 -15.51
C TRP A 198 12.90 -19.06 -16.89
N GLU A 199 11.73 -18.43 -17.06
CA GLU A 199 11.38 -17.70 -18.29
C GLU A 199 11.95 -16.27 -18.30
N MET A 200 12.32 -15.71 -17.13
CA MET A 200 12.98 -14.40 -17.05
C MET A 200 14.46 -14.40 -17.48
N THR A 201 15.11 -15.56 -17.54
CA THR A 201 16.52 -15.67 -17.97
C THR A 201 16.71 -15.93 -19.46
N ALA A 202 15.64 -16.24 -20.20
CA ALA A 202 15.74 -16.60 -21.61
C ALA A 202 15.83 -15.40 -22.58
N ASP A 203 15.53 -14.18 -22.11
CA ASP A 203 15.43 -12.98 -22.97
C ASP A 203 16.47 -11.89 -22.69
N ARG A 204 17.62 -12.26 -22.12
CA ARG A 204 18.85 -11.50 -22.32
C ARG A 204 19.68 -12.17 -23.41
N GLY A 205 19.17 -12.02 -24.63
CA GLY A 205 19.97 -12.21 -25.83
C GLY A 205 21.27 -11.42 -25.70
N ILE A 206 22.36 -12.14 -25.54
CA ILE A 206 23.69 -11.68 -25.87
C ILE A 206 23.66 -11.46 -27.39
N ALA A 207 23.36 -10.24 -27.80
CA ALA A 207 23.65 -9.76 -29.13
C ALA A 207 24.98 -9.01 -29.06
N GLY A 208 26.00 -9.56 -29.72
CA GLY A 208 27.32 -8.94 -29.83
C GLY A 208 28.38 -9.93 -30.30
N GLY A 209 28.10 -10.62 -31.41
CA GLY A 209 29.13 -11.10 -32.34
C GLY A 209 29.32 -10.08 -33.46
#